data_AF-A0A5R2NCE0-F1
#
_entry.id   AF-A0A5R2NCE0-F1
#
_cell.length_a   1.000
_cell.length_b   1.000
_cell.length_c   1.000
_cell.angle_alpha   90.00
_cell.angle_beta   90.00
_cell.angle_gamma   90.00
#
_symmetry.space_group_name_H-M   'P 1'
#
loop_
_entity.id
_entity.type
_entity.pdbx_description
1 polymer ?
#
loop_
_entity_poly.entity_id
_entity_poly.type
_entity_poly.pdbx_seq_one_letter_code
_entity_poly.pdbx_strand_id
1 'polypeptide(L)'
;MIANRTIEAVWRIEQPKLTARLARTLRDVGLAEEIAQDAFVLALERWPRDGIPRNPAAWLTQVARNRALDRLRRTTMIDGKHRTLAIDLAELEREMPDIETALDEDIDDDLLRLIFTACHPVLPAEQRAALALRLLGGLSTPEIARAFLVPEATAAQRIVRAKRTLRDAAIPFETPRAEERRERLAAVLEVVYLIFNEGYVATAGPDWLRADLCAEALRLGRSLAALMPDEPEVRGLVSLMEFNASRFAARTGKAGDPILLLDQDRGRWDWSLIRSGLDGLNRAMVLTSAPGPYLLQAMIAACHARAVTSADTDWIAISAYYQALALAAPSPIVEINRAVAVGMAFGP
;
A
#
# COMPACT_ATOMS: atom_id res chain seq x y z
N MET A 1 10.79 17.74 -18.81
CA MET A 1 10.16 16.39 -18.85
C MET A 1 10.85 15.41 -17.88
N ILE A 2 12.19 15.29 -17.89
CA ILE A 2 12.93 14.40 -16.97
C ILE A 2 12.80 14.85 -15.50
N ALA A 3 12.93 16.15 -15.21
CA ALA A 3 12.79 16.69 -13.86
C ALA A 3 11.43 16.31 -13.21
N ASN A 4 10.31 16.49 -13.93
CA ASN A 4 8.98 16.13 -13.39
C ASN A 4 8.85 14.65 -13.04
N ARG A 5 9.42 13.72 -13.82
CA ARG A 5 9.36 12.28 -13.49
C ARG A 5 10.13 11.96 -12.21
N THR A 6 11.31 12.55 -12.01
CA THR A 6 12.08 12.38 -10.77
C THR A 6 11.33 12.97 -9.58
N ILE A 7 10.71 14.15 -9.75
CA ILE A 7 9.92 14.81 -8.71
C ILE A 7 8.70 13.95 -8.32
N GLU A 8 7.99 13.39 -9.29
CA GLU A 8 6.87 12.47 -9.06
C GLU A 8 7.30 11.16 -8.37
N ALA A 9 8.47 10.61 -8.73
CA ALA A 9 9.00 9.41 -8.07
C ALA A 9 9.31 9.66 -6.60
N VAL A 10 10.02 10.76 -6.30
CA VAL A 10 10.28 11.21 -4.92
C VAL A 10 8.97 11.42 -4.17
N TRP A 11 7.99 12.07 -4.79
CA TRP A 11 6.70 12.33 -4.15
C TRP A 11 5.95 11.05 -3.79
N ARG A 12 5.89 10.06 -4.68
CA ARG A 12 5.22 8.79 -4.40
C ARG A 12 5.83 8.05 -3.20
N ILE A 13 7.15 8.15 -3.03
CA ILE A 13 7.86 7.51 -1.90
C ILE A 13 7.64 8.28 -0.59
N GLU A 14 7.67 9.61 -0.64
CA GLU A 14 7.65 10.45 0.56
C GLU A 14 6.25 10.84 1.03
N GLN A 15 5.27 10.89 0.12
CA GLN A 15 3.89 11.30 0.46
C GLN A 15 3.29 10.48 1.60
N PRO A 16 3.28 9.13 1.57
CA PRO A 16 2.60 8.35 2.61
C PRO A 16 3.18 8.64 4.00
N LYS A 17 4.51 8.70 4.08
CA LYS A 17 5.26 8.97 5.31
C LYS A 17 4.96 10.38 5.82
N LEU A 18 5.00 11.37 4.94
CA LEU A 18 4.71 12.76 5.28
C LEU A 18 3.27 12.93 5.76
N THR A 19 2.30 12.35 5.03
CA THR A 19 0.88 12.42 5.40
C THR A 19 0.61 11.71 6.73
N ALA A 20 1.18 10.53 6.96
CA ALA A 20 1.00 9.81 8.22
C ALA A 20 1.52 10.61 9.43
N ARG A 21 2.72 11.20 9.30
CA ARG A 21 3.32 12.04 10.35
C ARG A 21 2.49 13.30 10.61
N LEU A 22 2.05 13.99 9.56
CA LEU A 22 1.17 15.15 9.69
C LEU A 22 -0.18 14.77 10.32
N ALA A 23 -0.73 13.61 9.98
CA ALA A 23 -1.99 13.13 10.54
C ALA A 23 -1.89 12.82 12.04
N ARG A 24 -0.74 12.31 12.51
CA ARG A 24 -0.47 12.14 13.94
C ARG A 24 -0.55 13.46 14.70
N THR A 25 0.05 14.52 14.16
CA THR A 25 0.05 15.82 14.84
C THR A 25 -1.28 16.55 14.68
N LEU A 26 -1.84 16.59 13.48
CA LEU A 26 -3.05 17.34 13.17
C LEU A 26 -4.34 16.63 13.56
N ARG A 27 -4.27 15.31 13.81
CA ARG A 27 -5.41 14.41 14.10
C ARG A 27 -6.54 14.47 13.05
N ASP A 28 -6.20 14.89 11.83
CA ASP A 28 -7.10 14.93 10.68
C ASP A 28 -6.31 14.49 9.45
N VAL A 29 -6.62 13.28 8.96
CA VAL A 29 -5.98 12.67 7.77
C VAL A 29 -6.24 13.50 6.53
N GLY A 30 -7.41 14.13 6.42
CA GLY A 30 -7.75 14.92 5.26
C GLY A 30 -6.97 16.23 5.20
N LEU A 31 -6.85 16.91 6.34
CA LEU A 31 -6.03 18.10 6.47
C LEU A 31 -4.54 17.79 6.26
N ALA A 32 -4.07 16.66 6.79
CA ALA A 32 -2.70 16.21 6.59
C ALA A 32 -2.35 15.97 5.12
N GLU A 33 -3.24 15.32 4.36
CA GLU A 33 -3.05 15.11 2.92
C GLU A 33 -3.05 16.43 2.15
N GLU A 34 -3.95 17.36 2.47
CA GLU A 34 -4.00 18.68 1.84
C GLU A 34 -2.69 19.45 2.03
N ILE A 35 -2.15 19.48 3.26
CA ILE A 35 -0.87 20.15 3.57
C ILE A 35 0.30 19.47 2.85
N ALA A 36 0.29 18.14 2.76
CA ALA A 36 1.31 17.40 2.03
C ALA A 36 1.28 17.74 0.53
N GLN A 37 0.09 17.78 -0.09
CA GLN A 37 -0.08 18.19 -1.50
C GLN A 37 0.40 19.63 -1.73
N ASP A 38 0.08 20.54 -0.81
CA ASP A 38 0.52 21.92 -0.82
C ASP A 38 2.06 22.06 -0.84
N ALA A 39 2.76 21.18 -0.10
CA ALA A 39 4.22 21.11 -0.11
C ALA A 39 4.74 20.57 -1.45
N PHE A 40 4.04 19.59 -2.05
CA PHE A 40 4.38 19.05 -3.35
C PHE A 40 4.22 20.07 -4.48
N VAL A 41 3.15 20.86 -4.48
CA VAL A 41 2.95 21.95 -5.45
C VAL A 41 4.14 22.91 -5.41
N LEU A 42 4.60 23.27 -4.21
CA LEU A 42 5.78 24.13 -4.07
C LEU A 42 7.07 23.46 -4.59
N ALA A 43 7.22 22.14 -4.40
CA ALA A 43 8.34 21.39 -4.99
C ALA A 43 8.30 21.43 -6.52
N LEU A 44 7.13 21.24 -7.13
CA LEU A 44 6.92 21.31 -8.58
C LEU A 44 7.22 22.70 -9.15
N GLU A 45 6.97 23.76 -8.40
CA GLU A 45 7.30 25.13 -8.81
C GLU A 45 8.80 25.44 -8.67
N ARG A 46 9.43 25.00 -7.57
CA ARG A 46 10.76 25.44 -7.16
C ARG A 46 11.89 24.55 -7.67
N TRP A 47 11.76 23.22 -7.56
CA TRP A 47 12.85 22.31 -7.89
C TRP A 47 13.26 22.32 -9.38
N PRO A 48 12.36 22.58 -10.36
CA PRO A 48 12.79 22.75 -11.75
C PRO A 48 13.69 23.96 -11.98
N ARG A 49 13.62 24.99 -11.11
CA ARG A 49 14.42 26.21 -11.21
C ARG A 49 15.70 26.14 -10.37
N ASP A 50 15.55 25.71 -9.12
CA ASP A 50 16.62 25.75 -8.11
C ASP A 50 17.41 24.43 -8.03
N GLY A 51 16.95 23.39 -8.73
CA GLY A 51 17.43 22.02 -8.58
C GLY A 51 16.72 21.26 -7.45
N ILE A 52 16.74 19.93 -7.54
CA ILE A 52 16.22 19.05 -6.49
C ILE A 52 17.19 19.11 -5.28
N PRO A 53 16.69 19.38 -4.06
CA PRO A 53 17.53 19.38 -2.86
C PRO A 53 18.24 18.04 -2.64
N ARG A 54 19.40 18.06 -1.97
CA ARG A 54 20.14 16.83 -1.60
C ARG A 54 19.31 15.87 -0.74
N ASN A 55 18.47 16.41 0.13
CA ASN A 55 17.49 15.65 0.91
C ASN A 55 16.08 16.18 0.60
N PRO A 56 15.40 15.61 -0.41
CA PRO A 56 14.04 16.03 -0.78
C PRO A 56 13.01 15.79 0.33
N ALA A 57 13.16 14.69 1.09
CA ALA A 57 12.25 14.31 2.16
C ALA A 57 12.25 15.35 3.29
N ALA A 58 13.44 15.76 3.73
CA ALA A 58 13.64 16.84 4.70
C ALA A 58 13.04 18.17 4.22
N TRP A 59 13.27 18.53 2.96
CA TRP A 59 12.71 19.75 2.40
C TRP A 59 11.17 19.75 2.38
N LEU A 60 10.55 18.65 1.91
CA LEU A 60 9.09 18.50 1.85
C LEU A 60 8.48 18.56 3.26
N THR A 61 9.13 17.87 4.19
CA THR A 61 8.82 17.87 5.61
C THR A 61 8.80 19.29 6.17
N GLN A 62 9.86 20.07 5.94
CA GLN A 62 9.99 21.42 6.48
C GLN A 62 8.94 22.37 5.88
N VAL A 63 8.66 22.25 4.59
CA VAL A 63 7.61 23.04 3.92
C VAL A 63 6.23 22.70 4.47
N ALA A 64 5.92 21.41 4.61
CA ALA A 64 4.66 20.95 5.16
C ALA A 64 4.47 21.40 6.62
N ARG A 65 5.56 21.35 7.42
CA ARG A 65 5.57 21.87 8.79
C ARG A 65 5.19 23.35 8.83
N ASN A 66 5.84 24.18 8.02
CA ASN A 66 5.56 25.61 7.98
C ASN A 66 4.10 25.88 7.53
N ARG A 67 3.62 25.16 6.51
CA ARG A 67 2.23 25.25 6.03
C ARG A 67 1.21 24.85 7.10
N ALA A 68 1.48 23.79 7.86
CA ALA A 68 0.64 23.36 8.97
C ALA A 68 0.55 24.45 10.04
N LEU A 69 1.69 25.00 10.46
CA LEU A 69 1.74 26.08 11.45
C LEU A 69 1.03 27.35 10.98
N ASP A 70 1.26 27.78 9.74
CA ASP A 70 0.59 28.94 9.16
C ASP A 70 -0.93 28.76 9.14
N ARG A 71 -1.41 27.55 8.86
CA ARG A 71 -2.84 27.26 8.84
C ARG A 71 -3.43 27.25 10.25
N LEU A 72 -2.77 26.62 11.22
CA LEU A 72 -3.21 26.65 12.61
C LEU A 72 -3.28 28.08 13.16
N ARG A 73 -2.25 28.90 12.88
CA ARG A 73 -2.22 30.33 13.26
C ARG A 73 -3.39 31.11 12.66
N ARG A 74 -3.73 30.87 11.38
CA ARG A 74 -4.89 31.49 10.73
C ARG A 74 -6.20 31.08 11.39
N THR A 75 -6.38 29.80 11.70
CA THR A 75 -7.58 29.31 12.41
C THR A 75 -7.71 29.98 13.78
N THR A 76 -6.64 30.04 14.58
CA THR A 76 -6.65 30.72 15.89
C THR A 76 -6.97 32.22 15.79
N MET A 77 -6.50 32.88 14.73
CA MET A 77 -6.79 34.31 14.47
C MET A 77 -8.23 34.55 14.05
N ILE A 78 -8.80 33.68 13.21
CA ILE A 78 -10.18 33.77 12.70
C ILE A 78 -11.19 33.43 13.80
N ASP A 79 -10.92 32.39 14.59
CA ASP A 79 -11.82 31.92 15.66
C ASP A 79 -11.83 32.83 16.90
N GLY A 80 -10.99 33.87 16.92
CA GLY A 80 -11.15 35.04 17.78
C GLY A 80 -11.44 34.74 19.24
N LYS A 81 -10.38 34.49 20.03
CA LYS A 81 -10.32 34.41 21.52
C LYS A 81 -10.54 33.04 22.17
N HIS A 82 -9.55 32.15 22.09
CA HIS A 82 -9.39 31.15 23.15
C HIS A 82 -7.92 30.97 23.53
N ARG A 83 -7.58 31.30 24.79
CA ARG A 83 -6.28 30.99 25.40
C ARG A 83 -5.96 29.50 25.30
N THR A 84 -6.98 28.64 25.32
CA THR A 84 -6.89 27.19 25.11
C THR A 84 -6.37 26.86 23.71
N LEU A 85 -6.92 27.44 22.63
CA LEU A 85 -6.43 27.24 21.26
C LEU A 85 -4.98 27.72 21.08
N ALA A 86 -4.57 28.76 21.79
CA ALA A 86 -3.19 29.24 21.77
C ALA A 86 -2.22 28.33 22.55
N ILE A 87 -2.69 27.69 23.64
CA ILE A 87 -1.93 26.67 24.39
C ILE A 87 -1.84 25.40 23.55
N ASP A 88 -2.93 24.95 22.94
CA ASP A 88 -2.98 23.81 22.03
C ASP A 88 -2.05 24.04 20.83
N LEU A 89 -1.99 25.26 20.27
CA LEU A 89 -1.05 25.64 19.22
C LEU A 89 0.41 25.58 19.68
N ALA A 90 0.71 26.11 20.87
CA ALA A 90 2.06 26.07 21.44
C ALA A 90 2.49 24.64 21.83
N GLU A 91 1.53 23.78 22.14
CA GLU A 91 1.74 22.35 22.40
C GLU A 91 1.93 21.58 21.10
N LEU A 92 1.11 21.82 20.07
CA LEU A 92 1.32 21.34 18.70
C LEU A 92 2.67 21.78 18.12
N GLU A 93 3.08 23.03 18.33
CA GLU A 93 4.39 23.55 17.91
C GLU A 93 5.56 22.80 18.59
N ARG A 94 5.36 22.31 19.83
CA ARG A 94 6.32 21.48 20.59
C ARG A 94 6.22 19.99 20.25
N GLU A 95 5.02 19.48 19.99
CA GLU A 95 4.71 18.08 19.69
C GLU A 95 4.98 17.73 18.23
N MET A 96 5.01 18.70 17.30
CA MET A 96 5.60 18.52 15.98
C MET A 96 7.07 18.18 16.19
N PRO A 97 7.46 16.89 16.16
CA PRO A 97 8.85 16.52 16.37
C PRO A 97 9.67 17.19 15.27
N ASP A 98 10.99 17.21 15.41
CA ASP A 98 11.77 17.41 14.19
C ASP A 98 11.46 16.23 13.28
N ILE A 99 10.56 16.43 12.32
CA ILE A 99 10.01 15.39 11.44
C ILE A 99 11.18 14.74 10.65
N GLU A 100 12.34 15.41 10.58
CA GLU A 100 13.60 14.89 10.05
C GLU A 100 14.26 13.80 10.92
N THR A 101 13.97 13.74 12.23
CA THR A 101 14.64 12.83 13.20
C THR A 101 13.87 11.56 13.54
N ALA A 102 12.68 11.34 12.96
CA ALA A 102 11.88 10.15 13.23
C ALA A 102 12.62 8.87 12.82
N LEU A 103 12.63 7.87 13.69
CA LEU A 103 13.24 6.56 13.43
C LEU A 103 12.40 5.77 12.42
N ASP A 104 12.99 4.81 11.72
CA ASP A 104 12.27 3.96 10.77
C ASP A 104 11.10 3.20 11.44
N GLU A 105 11.25 2.79 12.70
CA GLU A 105 10.19 2.17 13.50
C GLU A 105 8.98 3.10 13.71
N ASP A 106 9.21 4.40 13.97
CA ASP A 106 8.13 5.38 14.13
C ASP A 106 7.35 5.60 12.83
N ILE A 107 8.04 5.48 11.68
CA ILE A 107 7.43 5.65 10.35
C ILE A 107 6.49 4.50 10.05
N ASP A 108 6.94 3.27 10.28
CA ASP A 108 6.14 2.08 10.02
C ASP A 108 4.90 2.06 10.94
N ASP A 109 5.04 2.49 12.20
CA ASP A 109 3.91 2.68 13.11
C ASP A 109 2.93 3.74 12.61
N ASP A 110 3.41 4.91 12.14
CA ASP A 110 2.56 5.96 11.59
C ASP A 110 1.82 5.48 10.32
N LEU A 111 2.47 4.68 9.46
CA LEU A 111 1.84 4.09 8.29
C LEU A 111 0.81 3.00 8.65
N LEU A 112 1.06 2.21 9.70
CA LEU A 112 0.09 1.27 10.25
C LEU A 112 -1.16 2.01 10.77
N ARG A 113 -1.00 3.12 11.48
CA ARG A 113 -2.12 3.99 11.88
C ARG A 113 -2.90 4.47 10.66
N LEU A 114 -2.20 4.97 9.65
CA LEU A 114 -2.80 5.48 8.43
C LEU A 114 -3.63 4.42 7.68
N ILE A 115 -3.12 3.20 7.53
CA ILE A 115 -3.88 2.14 6.87
C ILE A 115 -5.09 1.69 7.67
N PHE A 116 -4.99 1.56 9.00
CA PHE A 116 -6.15 1.21 9.82
C PHE A 116 -7.22 2.31 9.84
N THR A 117 -6.82 3.58 9.80
CA THR A 117 -7.76 4.71 9.65
C THR A 117 -8.41 4.72 8.27
N ALA A 118 -7.64 4.52 7.19
CA ALA A 118 -8.18 4.48 5.83
C ALA A 118 -9.10 3.26 5.58
N CYS A 119 -8.89 2.16 6.32
CA CYS A 119 -9.70 0.93 6.26
C CYS A 119 -10.83 0.90 7.30
N HIS A 120 -11.17 2.02 7.94
CA HIS A 120 -12.20 2.07 8.98
C HIS A 120 -13.60 1.65 8.43
N PRO A 121 -14.40 0.86 9.18
CA PRO A 121 -15.67 0.31 8.71
C PRO A 121 -16.74 1.37 8.38
N VAL A 122 -16.61 2.58 8.95
CA VAL A 122 -17.48 3.74 8.62
C VAL A 122 -17.44 4.10 7.13
N LEU A 123 -16.35 3.74 6.45
CA LEU A 123 -16.20 3.95 5.02
C LEU A 123 -16.75 2.74 4.24
N PRO A 124 -17.51 2.97 3.16
CA PRO A 124 -17.81 1.92 2.16
C PRO A 124 -16.52 1.37 1.54
N ALA A 125 -16.55 0.12 1.05
CA ALA A 125 -15.39 -0.57 0.50
C ALA A 125 -14.66 0.23 -0.61
N GLU A 126 -15.42 0.78 -1.57
CA GLU A 126 -14.84 1.60 -2.65
C GLU A 126 -14.12 2.86 -2.14
N GLN A 127 -14.62 3.43 -1.03
CA GLN A 127 -14.00 4.61 -0.41
C GLN A 127 -12.73 4.24 0.33
N ARG A 128 -12.70 3.10 1.05
CA ARG A 128 -11.48 2.59 1.69
C ARG A 128 -10.38 2.36 0.66
N ALA A 129 -10.71 1.65 -0.43
CA ALA A 129 -9.76 1.31 -1.46
C ALA A 129 -9.22 2.56 -2.19
N ALA A 130 -10.10 3.49 -2.59
CA ALA A 130 -9.68 4.74 -3.23
C ALA A 130 -8.86 5.63 -2.31
N LEU A 131 -9.26 5.77 -1.03
CA LEU A 131 -8.53 6.57 -0.06
C LEU A 131 -7.16 5.96 0.23
N ALA A 132 -7.07 4.64 0.41
CA ALA A 132 -5.81 3.98 0.68
C ALA A 132 -4.83 4.04 -0.50
N LEU A 133 -5.30 3.83 -1.74
CA LEU A 133 -4.46 4.02 -2.93
C LEU A 133 -3.92 5.46 -3.04
N ARG A 134 -4.73 6.45 -2.64
CA ARG A 134 -4.33 7.86 -2.61
C ARG A 134 -3.29 8.14 -1.52
N LEU A 135 -3.51 7.66 -0.31
CA LEU A 135 -2.71 8.00 0.88
C LEU A 135 -1.44 7.16 1.00
N LEU A 136 -1.55 5.85 0.76
CA LEU A 136 -0.47 4.88 0.94
C LEU A 136 0.20 4.52 -0.39
N GLY A 137 -0.58 4.41 -1.47
CA GLY A 137 -0.03 4.10 -2.79
C GLY A 137 0.55 5.31 -3.53
N GLY A 138 0.27 6.53 -3.04
CA GLY A 138 0.68 7.77 -3.70
C GLY A 138 0.10 7.96 -5.10
N LEU A 139 -1.03 7.29 -5.40
CA LEU A 139 -1.66 7.42 -6.71
C LEU A 139 -2.33 8.79 -6.88
N SER A 140 -2.26 9.29 -8.11
CA SER A 140 -3.01 10.43 -8.58
C SER A 140 -4.49 10.04 -8.79
N THR A 141 -5.39 11.03 -8.71
CA THR A 141 -6.82 10.81 -8.99
C THR A 141 -7.08 10.17 -10.36
N PRO A 142 -6.39 10.55 -11.46
CA PRO A 142 -6.51 9.87 -12.75
C PRO A 142 -6.09 8.39 -12.73
N GLU A 143 -5.00 8.05 -12.01
CA GLU A 143 -4.58 6.64 -11.85
C GLU A 143 -5.64 5.84 -11.10
N ILE A 144 -6.18 6.39 -10.00
CA ILE A 144 -7.25 5.76 -9.23
C ILE A 144 -8.51 5.58 -10.09
N ALA A 145 -8.90 6.60 -10.85
CA ALA A 145 -10.05 6.55 -11.74
C ALA A 145 -9.93 5.41 -12.76
N ARG A 146 -8.74 5.23 -13.34
CA ARG A 146 -8.43 4.14 -14.27
C ARG A 146 -8.47 2.77 -13.58
N ALA A 147 -7.88 2.64 -12.40
CA ALA A 147 -7.89 1.40 -11.63
C ALA A 147 -9.31 0.92 -11.31
N PHE A 148 -10.23 1.84 -11.04
CA PHE A 148 -11.65 1.54 -10.79
C PHE A 148 -12.56 1.58 -12.02
N LEU A 149 -12.02 1.91 -13.21
CA LEU A 149 -12.79 2.12 -14.44
C LEU A 149 -13.97 3.09 -14.28
N VAL A 150 -13.76 4.19 -13.55
CA VAL A 150 -14.76 5.25 -13.31
C VAL A 150 -14.27 6.61 -13.83
N PRO A 151 -15.17 7.59 -14.06
CA PRO A 151 -14.76 8.96 -14.37
C PRO A 151 -13.90 9.57 -13.27
N GLU A 152 -12.94 10.44 -13.64
CA GLU A 152 -12.04 11.10 -12.68
C GLU A 152 -12.79 11.89 -11.61
N ALA A 153 -13.88 12.56 -11.97
CA ALA A 153 -14.75 13.27 -11.04
C ALA A 153 -15.36 12.33 -9.98
N THR A 154 -15.71 11.10 -10.34
CA THR A 154 -16.24 10.09 -9.43
C THR A 154 -15.17 9.64 -8.44
N ALA A 155 -13.95 9.36 -8.92
CA ALA A 155 -12.82 9.02 -8.06
C ALA A 155 -12.47 10.16 -7.10
N ALA A 156 -12.41 11.40 -7.59
CA ALA A 156 -12.18 12.59 -6.75
C ALA A 156 -13.23 12.71 -5.64
N GLN A 157 -14.51 12.56 -5.98
CA GLN A 157 -15.60 12.62 -5.01
C GLN A 157 -15.55 11.48 -3.99
N ARG A 158 -15.16 10.26 -4.38
CA ARG A 158 -14.96 9.15 -3.44
C ARG A 158 -13.90 9.49 -2.39
N ILE A 159 -12.76 10.03 -2.81
CA ILE A 159 -11.65 10.42 -1.91
C ILE A 159 -12.10 11.56 -0.97
N VAL A 160 -12.71 12.62 -1.51
CA VAL A 160 -13.17 13.76 -0.71
C VAL A 160 -14.22 13.34 0.31
N ARG A 161 -15.19 12.50 -0.09
CA ARG A 161 -16.22 11.98 0.83
C ARG A 161 -15.61 11.09 1.89
N ALA A 162 -14.66 10.23 1.54
CA ALA A 162 -13.98 9.37 2.51
C ALA A 162 -13.27 10.20 3.60
N LYS A 163 -12.48 11.21 3.19
CA LYS A 163 -11.81 12.14 4.12
C LYS A 163 -12.82 12.84 5.03
N ARG A 164 -13.90 13.37 4.47
CA ARG A 164 -14.97 14.03 5.23
C ARG A 164 -15.63 13.08 6.22
N THR A 165 -15.98 11.86 5.81
CA THR A 165 -16.63 10.88 6.68
C THR A 165 -15.75 10.49 7.87
N LEU A 166 -14.43 10.29 7.66
CA LEU A 166 -13.50 10.02 8.76
C LEU A 166 -13.42 11.18 9.76
N ARG A 167 -13.34 12.42 9.25
CA ARG A 167 -13.29 13.62 10.07
C ARG A 167 -14.58 13.83 10.85
N ASP A 168 -15.73 13.75 10.19
CA ASP A 168 -17.05 13.99 10.80
C ASP A 168 -17.38 12.91 11.85
N ALA A 169 -16.85 11.69 11.69
CA ALA A 169 -16.93 10.62 12.68
C ALA A 169 -15.84 10.70 13.78
N ALA A 170 -14.94 11.69 13.73
CA ALA A 170 -13.84 11.90 14.66
C ALA A 170 -12.99 10.63 14.91
N ILE A 171 -12.68 9.89 13.84
CA ILE A 171 -11.90 8.65 13.93
C ILE A 171 -10.49 8.97 14.45
N PRO A 172 -10.04 8.35 15.55
CA PRO A 172 -8.72 8.62 16.11
C PRO A 172 -7.61 8.11 15.18
N PHE A 173 -6.53 8.87 15.07
CA PHE A 173 -5.32 8.46 14.36
C PHE A 173 -4.40 7.64 15.29
N GLU A 174 -4.79 6.40 15.54
CA GLU A 174 -4.07 5.46 16.39
C GLU A 174 -4.13 4.05 15.84
N THR A 175 -3.19 3.20 16.27
CA THR A 175 -3.23 1.79 15.92
C THR A 175 -4.32 1.16 16.77
N PRO A 176 -5.36 0.57 16.16
CA PRO A 176 -6.50 0.06 16.90
C PRO A 176 -6.08 -1.07 17.86
N ARG A 177 -6.92 -1.30 18.88
CA ARG A 177 -6.76 -2.44 19.79
C ARG A 177 -6.96 -3.76 19.03
N ALA A 178 -6.53 -4.86 19.64
CA ALA A 178 -6.52 -6.17 18.99
C ALA A 178 -7.86 -6.59 18.35
N GLU A 179 -8.99 -6.35 19.01
CA GLU A 179 -10.32 -6.68 18.47
C GLU A 179 -10.66 -5.86 17.22
N GLU A 180 -10.49 -4.55 17.29
CA GLU A 180 -10.75 -3.64 16.18
C GLU A 180 -9.80 -3.89 15.00
N ARG A 181 -8.55 -4.33 15.28
CA ARG A 181 -7.62 -4.76 14.22
C ARG A 181 -8.19 -5.94 13.45
N ARG A 182 -8.73 -6.95 14.14
CA ARG A 182 -9.33 -8.13 13.49
C ARG A 182 -10.55 -7.77 12.64
N GLU A 183 -11.42 -6.88 13.14
CA GLU A 183 -12.58 -6.41 12.37
C GLU A 183 -12.17 -5.71 11.06
N ARG A 184 -11.07 -4.95 11.11
CA ARG A 184 -10.56 -4.19 9.95
C ARG A 184 -9.62 -5.00 9.07
N LEU A 185 -9.14 -6.15 9.54
CA LEU A 185 -8.02 -6.88 8.93
C LEU A 185 -8.29 -7.26 7.47
N ALA A 186 -9.48 -7.77 7.15
CA ALA A 186 -9.82 -8.16 5.78
C ALA A 186 -9.67 -6.98 4.79
N ALA A 187 -10.15 -5.80 5.17
CA ALA A 187 -10.04 -4.59 4.35
C ALA A 187 -8.60 -4.07 4.27
N VAL A 188 -7.82 -4.20 5.35
CA VAL A 188 -6.39 -3.85 5.37
C VAL A 188 -5.61 -4.75 4.41
N LEU A 189 -5.82 -6.07 4.47
CA LEU A 189 -5.16 -7.03 3.58
C LEU A 189 -5.52 -6.77 2.10
N GLU A 190 -6.80 -6.52 1.82
CA GLU A 190 -7.26 -6.12 0.48
C GLU A 190 -6.55 -4.87 -0.04
N VAL A 191 -6.45 -3.84 0.79
CA VAL A 191 -5.76 -2.60 0.44
C VAL A 191 -4.27 -2.82 0.20
N VAL A 192 -3.57 -3.54 1.08
CA VAL A 192 -2.13 -3.84 0.90
C VAL A 192 -1.92 -4.59 -0.41
N TYR A 193 -2.75 -5.59 -0.69
CA TYR A 193 -2.64 -6.36 -1.92
C TYR A 193 -2.99 -5.53 -3.16
N LEU A 194 -3.96 -4.62 -3.06
CA LEU A 194 -4.33 -3.70 -4.14
C LEU A 194 -3.16 -2.76 -4.48
N ILE A 195 -2.49 -2.19 -3.48
CA ILE A 195 -1.28 -1.37 -3.67
C ILE A 195 -0.18 -2.19 -4.36
N PHE A 196 0.05 -3.43 -3.90
CA PHE A 196 1.01 -4.32 -4.51
C PHE A 196 0.67 -4.62 -5.98
N ASN A 197 -0.59 -4.96 -6.28
CA ASN A 197 -1.05 -5.30 -7.63
C ASN A 197 -0.96 -4.12 -8.60
N GLU A 198 -1.27 -2.91 -8.12
CA GLU A 198 -1.09 -1.70 -8.91
C GLU A 198 0.38 -1.50 -9.30
N GLY A 199 1.31 -1.78 -8.39
CA GLY A 199 2.74 -1.76 -8.72
C GLY A 199 3.16 -2.91 -9.65
N TYR A 200 2.57 -4.08 -9.46
CA TYR A 200 2.93 -5.33 -10.12
C TYR A 200 2.48 -5.42 -11.58
N VAL A 201 1.32 -4.85 -11.92
CA VAL A 201 0.80 -4.79 -13.30
C VAL A 201 1.13 -3.44 -13.95
N ALA A 202 1.32 -2.39 -13.14
CA ALA A 202 1.47 -0.99 -13.56
C ALA A 202 0.41 -0.60 -14.59
N THR A 203 -0.77 -0.17 -14.12
CA THR A 203 -1.90 0.21 -15.01
C THR A 203 -1.69 1.57 -15.71
N ALA A 204 -0.56 2.23 -15.45
CA ALA A 204 -0.25 3.57 -15.90
C ALA A 204 1.26 3.76 -16.08
N GLY A 205 1.64 4.50 -17.12
CA GLY A 205 3.03 4.84 -17.41
C GLY A 205 3.69 3.91 -18.44
N PRO A 206 4.97 4.16 -18.77
CA PRO A 206 5.71 3.35 -19.74
C PRO A 206 6.27 2.05 -19.14
N ASP A 207 6.24 1.91 -17.82
CA ASP A 207 6.88 0.81 -17.10
C ASP A 207 5.86 -0.27 -16.74
N TRP A 208 6.16 -1.54 -17.04
CA TRP A 208 5.34 -2.71 -16.71
C TRP A 208 5.38 -3.11 -15.22
N LEU A 209 6.19 -2.41 -14.43
CA LEU A 209 6.45 -2.68 -13.02
C LEU A 209 6.85 -1.37 -12.33
N ARG A 210 6.14 -1.03 -11.25
CA ARG A 210 6.53 0.03 -10.31
C ARG A 210 7.10 -0.61 -9.05
N ALA A 211 8.38 -0.99 -9.11
CA ALA A 211 9.04 -1.76 -8.05
C ALA A 211 8.97 -1.06 -6.68
N ASP A 212 9.06 0.27 -6.65
CA ASP A 212 8.99 1.06 -5.41
C ASP A 212 7.63 0.90 -4.71
N LEU A 213 6.53 0.84 -5.48
CA LEU A 213 5.18 0.67 -4.95
C LEU A 213 4.97 -0.76 -4.42
N CYS A 214 5.52 -1.76 -5.09
CA CYS A 214 5.52 -3.13 -4.59
C CYS A 214 6.37 -3.28 -3.32
N ALA A 215 7.52 -2.59 -3.25
CA ALA A 215 8.39 -2.59 -2.08
C ALA A 215 7.70 -1.92 -0.88
N GLU A 216 6.96 -0.84 -1.10
CA GLU A 216 6.13 -0.19 -0.09
C GLU A 216 5.05 -1.14 0.45
N ALA A 217 4.30 -1.81 -0.43
CA ALA A 217 3.28 -2.78 0.00
C ALA A 217 3.89 -3.97 0.76
N LEU A 218 5.07 -4.45 0.35
CA LEU A 218 5.82 -5.47 1.08
C LEU A 218 6.26 -4.99 2.46
N ARG A 219 6.72 -3.73 2.59
CA ARG A 219 7.06 -3.15 3.89
C ARG A 219 5.82 -3.12 4.80
N LEU A 220 4.71 -2.55 4.32
CA LEU A 220 3.45 -2.51 5.06
C LEU A 220 2.97 -3.91 5.50
N GLY A 221 3.04 -4.89 4.59
CA GLY A 221 2.68 -6.27 4.90
C GLY A 221 3.56 -6.89 5.99
N ARG A 222 4.88 -6.63 5.96
CA ARG A 222 5.82 -7.11 6.97
C ARG A 222 5.59 -6.43 8.33
N SER A 223 5.35 -5.13 8.36
CA SER A 223 5.00 -4.41 9.60
C SER A 223 3.68 -4.94 10.18
N LEU A 224 2.70 -5.27 9.33
CA LEU A 224 1.46 -5.92 9.77
C LEU A 224 1.71 -7.34 10.30
N ALA A 225 2.60 -8.12 9.68
CA ALA A 225 2.98 -9.46 10.15
C ALA A 225 3.73 -9.43 11.49
N ALA A 226 4.49 -8.36 11.75
CA ALA A 226 5.11 -8.12 13.05
C ALA A 226 4.07 -7.73 14.11
N LEU A 227 3.08 -6.91 13.75
CA LEU A 227 1.99 -6.49 14.63
C LEU A 227 1.02 -7.63 14.99
N MET A 228 0.79 -8.55 14.05
CA MET A 228 -0.17 -9.64 14.15
C MET A 228 0.49 -10.99 13.77
N PRO A 229 1.46 -11.48 14.58
CA PRO A 229 2.28 -12.63 14.23
C PRO A 229 1.51 -13.96 14.17
N ASP A 230 0.34 -14.04 14.80
CA ASP A 230 -0.49 -15.23 14.86
C ASP A 230 -1.62 -15.23 13.81
N GLU A 231 -1.70 -14.21 12.95
CA GLU A 231 -2.70 -14.13 11.89
C GLU A 231 -2.19 -14.80 10.60
N PRO A 232 -2.75 -15.96 10.20
CA PRO A 232 -2.25 -16.73 9.07
C PRO A 232 -2.41 -16.01 7.72
N GLU A 233 -3.50 -15.25 7.54
CA GLU A 233 -3.76 -14.53 6.29
C GLU A 233 -2.78 -13.36 6.07
N VAL A 234 -2.30 -12.73 7.14
CA VAL A 234 -1.26 -11.68 7.04
C VAL A 234 0.03 -12.29 6.49
N ARG A 235 0.46 -13.41 7.07
CA ARG A 235 1.64 -14.15 6.60
C ARG A 235 1.47 -14.70 5.20
N GLY A 236 0.27 -15.20 4.88
CA GLY A 236 -0.11 -15.66 3.55
C GLY A 236 0.05 -14.54 2.52
N LEU A 237 -0.50 -13.35 2.80
CA LEU A 237 -0.39 -12.21 1.90
C LEU A 237 1.08 -11.76 1.69
N VAL A 238 1.87 -11.65 2.76
CA VAL A 238 3.30 -11.31 2.64
C VAL A 238 4.02 -12.34 1.77
N SER A 239 3.79 -13.63 2.00
CA SER A 239 4.42 -14.72 1.24
C SER A 239 4.04 -14.66 -0.24
N LEU A 240 2.76 -14.43 -0.54
CA LEU A 240 2.25 -14.23 -1.90
C LEU A 240 2.96 -13.06 -2.60
N MET A 241 3.07 -11.92 -1.94
CA MET A 241 3.76 -10.75 -2.48
C MET A 241 5.26 -11.03 -2.69
N GLU A 242 5.92 -11.77 -1.79
CA GLU A 242 7.32 -12.16 -1.94
C GLU A 242 7.55 -13.11 -3.13
N PHE A 243 6.66 -14.09 -3.35
CA PHE A 243 6.71 -14.97 -4.54
C PHE A 243 6.43 -14.22 -5.85
N ASN A 244 5.62 -13.17 -5.79
CA ASN A 244 5.38 -12.31 -6.95
C ASN A 244 6.57 -11.39 -7.22
N ALA A 245 7.15 -10.81 -6.16
CA ALA A 245 8.31 -9.93 -6.21
C ALA A 245 9.58 -10.65 -6.66
N SER A 246 9.75 -11.91 -6.27
CA SER A 246 10.93 -12.69 -6.68
C SER A 246 11.08 -12.80 -8.20
N ARG A 247 10.00 -12.63 -8.95
CA ARG A 247 9.98 -12.79 -10.41
C ARG A 247 10.24 -11.50 -11.18
N PHE A 248 10.39 -10.35 -10.53
CA PHE A 248 10.48 -9.04 -11.18
C PHE A 248 11.55 -9.00 -12.27
N ALA A 249 12.74 -9.52 -11.99
CA ALA A 249 13.83 -9.55 -12.96
C ALA A 249 13.57 -10.48 -14.16
N ALA A 250 12.66 -11.44 -14.06
CA ALA A 250 12.37 -12.42 -15.11
C ALA A 250 11.14 -12.07 -15.97
N ARG A 251 10.38 -11.03 -15.60
CA ARG A 251 9.11 -10.68 -16.25
C ARG A 251 9.24 -9.91 -17.57
N THR A 252 10.40 -9.31 -17.83
CA THR A 252 10.64 -8.50 -19.02
C THR A 252 11.87 -9.00 -19.78
N GLY A 253 11.72 -9.07 -21.11
CA GLY A 253 12.81 -9.40 -22.03
C GLY A 253 13.76 -8.23 -22.27
N LYS A 254 14.84 -8.47 -23.01
CA LYS A 254 15.84 -7.44 -23.36
C LYS A 254 15.25 -6.26 -24.15
N ALA A 255 14.17 -6.50 -24.90
CA ALA A 255 13.45 -5.48 -25.66
C ALA A 255 12.30 -4.81 -24.87
N GLY A 256 12.10 -5.18 -23.59
CA GLY A 256 11.01 -4.66 -22.75
C GLY A 256 9.69 -5.41 -22.88
N ASP A 257 9.63 -6.46 -23.69
CA ASP A 257 8.42 -7.28 -23.88
C ASP A 257 8.08 -8.13 -22.65
N PRO A 258 6.79 -8.33 -22.32
CA PRO A 258 6.38 -9.18 -21.21
C PRO A 258 6.66 -10.67 -21.50
N ILE A 259 7.12 -11.39 -20.48
CA ILE A 259 7.39 -12.84 -20.53
C ILE A 259 6.34 -13.59 -19.69
N LEU A 260 5.65 -14.55 -20.30
CA LEU A 260 4.65 -15.39 -19.64
C LEU A 260 5.28 -16.26 -18.55
N LEU A 261 4.53 -16.55 -17.49
CA LEU A 261 5.06 -17.22 -16.29
C LEU A 261 5.81 -18.54 -16.58
N LEU A 262 5.34 -19.34 -17.54
CA LEU A 262 5.96 -20.63 -17.88
C LEU A 262 7.23 -20.50 -18.73
N ASP A 263 7.42 -19.34 -19.37
CA ASP A 263 8.56 -19.02 -20.23
C ASP A 263 9.62 -18.19 -19.49
N GLN A 264 9.34 -17.78 -18.24
CA GLN A 264 10.28 -17.03 -17.41
C GLN A 264 11.47 -17.88 -17.02
N ASP A 265 12.67 -17.33 -17.20
CA ASP A 265 13.90 -17.93 -16.68
C ASP A 265 13.90 -17.90 -15.14
N ARG A 266 13.65 -19.06 -14.53
CA ARG A 266 13.61 -19.24 -13.08
C ARG A 266 14.97 -19.06 -12.41
N GLY A 267 16.07 -19.15 -13.17
CA GLY A 267 17.42 -18.81 -12.67
C GLY A 267 17.58 -17.34 -12.34
N ARG A 268 16.72 -16.46 -12.90
CA ARG A 268 16.69 -15.02 -12.62
C ARG A 268 15.74 -14.64 -11.49
N TRP A 269 15.09 -15.62 -10.84
CA TRP A 269 14.21 -15.33 -9.72
C TRP A 269 15.02 -15.05 -8.45
N ASP A 270 14.54 -14.14 -7.61
CA ASP A 270 15.16 -13.81 -6.35
C ASP A 270 14.90 -14.91 -5.31
N TRP A 271 15.92 -15.75 -5.11
CA TRP A 271 15.89 -16.86 -4.16
C TRP A 271 15.82 -16.41 -2.70
N SER A 272 16.24 -15.18 -2.37
CA SER A 272 16.11 -14.66 -1.02
C SER A 272 14.65 -14.39 -0.67
N LEU A 273 13.90 -13.79 -1.60
CA LEU A 273 12.45 -13.57 -1.47
C LEU A 273 11.67 -14.89 -1.49
N ILE A 274 12.05 -15.84 -2.35
CA ILE A 274 11.43 -17.18 -2.35
C ILE A 274 11.62 -17.86 -0.99
N ARG A 275 12.83 -17.83 -0.42
CA ARG A 275 13.10 -18.45 0.88
C ARG A 275 12.31 -17.78 2.00
N SER A 276 12.28 -16.45 2.02
CA SER A 276 11.47 -15.68 2.97
C SER A 276 9.99 -16.04 2.88
N GLY A 277 9.44 -16.08 1.66
CA GLY A 277 8.03 -16.40 1.42
C GLY A 277 7.70 -17.84 1.82
N LEU A 278 8.61 -18.79 1.61
CA LEU A 278 8.42 -20.17 2.06
C LEU A 278 8.42 -20.30 3.58
N ASP A 279 9.29 -19.56 4.30
CA ASP A 279 9.28 -19.54 5.76
C ASP A 279 7.98 -18.93 6.31
N GLY A 280 7.55 -17.79 5.76
CA GLY A 280 6.28 -17.15 6.11
C GLY A 280 5.08 -18.07 5.87
N LEU A 281 5.04 -18.72 4.71
CA LEU A 281 4.00 -19.68 4.33
C LEU A 281 3.96 -20.88 5.28
N ASN A 282 5.11 -21.49 5.57
CA ASN A 282 5.19 -22.63 6.48
C ASN A 282 4.69 -22.28 7.89
N ARG A 283 5.03 -21.10 8.40
CA ARG A 283 4.50 -20.62 9.69
C ARG A 283 2.98 -20.42 9.64
N ALA A 284 2.46 -19.85 8.55
CA ALA A 284 1.02 -19.64 8.38
C ALA A 284 0.23 -20.96 8.38
N MET A 285 0.76 -21.99 7.71
CA MET A 285 0.13 -23.32 7.64
C MET A 285 0.10 -24.05 8.99
N VAL A 286 1.00 -23.73 9.92
CA VAL A 286 0.96 -24.28 11.28
C VAL A 286 -0.14 -23.62 12.13
N LEU A 287 -0.47 -22.36 11.84
CA LEU A 287 -1.44 -21.56 12.61
C LEU A 287 -2.90 -21.88 12.27
N THR A 288 -3.19 -22.45 11.10
CA THR A 288 -4.56 -22.76 10.67
C THR A 288 -4.65 -24.01 9.82
N SER A 289 -5.71 -24.79 10.01
CA SER A 289 -6.12 -25.87 9.12
C SER A 289 -7.12 -25.42 8.05
N ALA A 290 -7.64 -24.20 8.17
CA ALA A 290 -8.59 -23.57 7.24
C ALA A 290 -7.95 -22.32 6.63
N PRO A 291 -7.18 -22.45 5.54
CA PRO A 291 -6.53 -21.31 4.91
C PRO A 291 -7.56 -20.39 4.24
N GLY A 292 -7.36 -19.08 4.39
CA GLY A 292 -8.16 -18.07 3.72
C GLY A 292 -7.63 -17.75 2.31
N PRO A 293 -8.21 -16.73 1.65
CA PRO A 293 -7.93 -16.45 0.25
C PRO A 293 -6.46 -16.10 -0.02
N TYR A 294 -5.77 -15.37 0.86
CA TYR A 294 -4.39 -14.97 0.63
C TYR A 294 -3.41 -16.12 0.91
N LEU A 295 -3.66 -16.92 1.95
CA LEU A 295 -2.86 -18.11 2.21
C LEU A 295 -2.99 -19.13 1.08
N LEU A 296 -4.20 -19.36 0.56
CA LEU A 296 -4.42 -20.23 -0.60
C LEU A 296 -3.72 -19.73 -1.87
N GLN A 297 -3.79 -18.43 -2.15
CA GLN A 297 -3.05 -17.83 -3.27
C GLN A 297 -1.54 -17.97 -3.08
N ALA A 298 -1.03 -17.81 -1.86
CA ALA A 298 0.38 -18.03 -1.54
C ALA A 298 0.80 -19.49 -1.75
N MET A 299 -0.04 -20.46 -1.39
CA MET A 299 0.19 -21.89 -1.65
C MET A 299 0.30 -22.17 -3.16
N ILE A 300 -0.60 -21.59 -3.97
CA ILE A 300 -0.54 -21.69 -5.43
C ILE A 300 0.77 -21.08 -5.97
N ALA A 301 1.13 -19.88 -5.54
CA ALA A 301 2.36 -19.21 -5.95
C ALA A 301 3.61 -20.00 -5.53
N ALA A 302 3.58 -20.65 -4.36
CA ALA A 302 4.67 -21.48 -3.86
C ALA A 302 4.91 -22.73 -4.74
N CYS A 303 3.88 -23.33 -5.33
CA CYS A 303 4.05 -24.44 -6.28
C CYS A 303 4.91 -24.02 -7.49
N HIS A 304 4.71 -22.80 -7.98
CA HIS A 304 5.59 -22.25 -9.03
C HIS A 304 6.98 -21.93 -8.49
N ALA A 305 7.07 -21.29 -7.32
CA ALA A 305 8.34 -20.88 -6.71
C ALA A 305 9.27 -22.04 -6.34
N ARG A 306 8.72 -23.21 -6.01
CA ARG A 306 9.49 -24.41 -5.65
C ARG A 306 10.03 -25.17 -6.85
N ALA A 307 9.36 -25.08 -8.00
CA ALA A 307 9.70 -25.88 -9.16
C ALA A 307 10.92 -25.28 -9.89
N VAL A 308 11.92 -26.12 -10.19
CA VAL A 308 13.17 -25.69 -10.83
C VAL A 308 12.92 -25.30 -12.29
N THR A 309 12.10 -26.09 -12.99
CA THR A 309 11.63 -25.78 -14.34
C THR A 309 10.11 -25.63 -14.40
N SER A 310 9.58 -25.06 -15.48
CA SER A 310 8.13 -24.95 -15.69
C SER A 310 7.43 -26.29 -15.79
N ALA A 311 8.11 -27.32 -16.28
CA ALA A 311 7.61 -28.70 -16.34
C ALA A 311 7.47 -29.34 -14.95
N ASP A 312 8.30 -28.94 -13.98
CA ASP A 312 8.26 -29.48 -12.61
C ASP A 312 7.16 -28.85 -11.73
N THR A 313 6.35 -27.94 -12.29
CA THR A 313 5.28 -27.29 -11.53
C THR A 313 4.19 -28.31 -11.16
N ASP A 314 3.90 -28.40 -9.87
CA ASP A 314 2.86 -29.30 -9.33
C ASP A 314 1.46 -28.76 -9.63
N TRP A 315 0.97 -29.04 -10.84
CA TRP A 315 -0.35 -28.64 -11.30
C TRP A 315 -1.49 -29.37 -10.55
N ILE A 316 -1.24 -30.57 -10.04
CA ILE A 316 -2.22 -31.32 -9.23
C ILE A 316 -2.48 -30.55 -7.93
N ALA A 317 -1.43 -30.13 -7.23
CA ALA A 317 -1.56 -29.30 -6.02
C ALA A 317 -2.21 -27.95 -6.34
N ILE A 318 -1.79 -27.27 -7.41
CA ILE A 318 -2.39 -25.98 -7.83
C ILE A 318 -3.90 -26.13 -8.09
N SER A 319 -4.33 -27.20 -8.77
CA SER A 319 -5.74 -27.50 -9.01
C SER A 319 -6.51 -27.69 -7.70
N ALA A 320 -5.95 -28.42 -6.74
CA ALA A 320 -6.57 -28.61 -5.42
C ALA A 320 -6.68 -27.29 -4.63
N TYR A 321 -5.64 -26.45 -4.65
CA TYR A 321 -5.68 -25.15 -3.99
C TYR A 321 -6.67 -24.18 -4.65
N TYR A 322 -6.80 -24.20 -5.98
CA TYR A 322 -7.84 -23.41 -6.66
C TYR A 322 -9.26 -23.89 -6.34
N GLN A 323 -9.48 -25.20 -6.16
CA GLN A 323 -10.77 -25.70 -5.67
C GLN A 323 -11.08 -25.17 -4.27
N ALA A 324 -10.11 -25.18 -3.35
CA ALA A 324 -10.29 -24.59 -2.03
C ALA A 324 -10.51 -23.07 -2.10
N LEU A 325 -9.78 -22.36 -2.97
CA LEU A 325 -9.92 -20.91 -3.15
C LEU A 325 -11.29 -20.53 -3.72
N ALA A 326 -11.84 -21.32 -4.64
CA ALA A 326 -13.18 -21.13 -5.18
C ALA A 326 -14.27 -21.18 -4.10
N LEU A 327 -14.07 -22.02 -3.08
CA LEU A 327 -14.98 -22.10 -1.93
C LEU A 327 -14.77 -20.94 -0.96
N ALA A 328 -13.52 -20.56 -0.68
CA ALA A 328 -13.18 -19.52 0.27
C ALA A 328 -13.47 -18.09 -0.25
N ALA A 329 -13.30 -17.86 -1.55
CA ALA A 329 -13.52 -16.57 -2.19
C ALA A 329 -14.05 -16.75 -3.63
N PRO A 330 -15.36 -17.05 -3.79
CA PRO A 330 -15.97 -17.28 -5.10
C PRO A 330 -15.83 -16.07 -6.02
N SER A 331 -15.27 -16.26 -7.20
CA SER A 331 -15.12 -15.22 -8.22
C SER A 331 -14.98 -15.83 -9.62
N PRO A 332 -15.53 -15.21 -10.67
CA PRO A 332 -15.33 -15.66 -12.04
C PRO A 332 -13.84 -15.80 -12.43
N ILE A 333 -12.98 -14.92 -11.91
CA ILE A 333 -11.54 -14.97 -12.17
C ILE A 333 -10.91 -16.22 -11.53
N VAL A 334 -11.35 -16.57 -10.32
CA VAL A 334 -10.88 -17.78 -9.63
C VAL A 334 -11.33 -19.04 -10.38
N GLU A 335 -12.58 -19.08 -10.86
CA GLU A 335 -13.08 -20.22 -11.65
C GLU A 335 -12.34 -20.39 -12.98
N ILE A 336 -12.04 -19.30 -13.69
CA ILE A 336 -11.24 -19.34 -14.92
C ILE A 336 -9.84 -19.91 -14.62
N ASN A 337 -9.17 -19.40 -13.59
CA ASN A 337 -7.84 -19.88 -13.23
C ASN A 337 -7.87 -21.35 -12.75
N ARG A 338 -8.93 -21.75 -12.04
CA ARG A 338 -9.16 -23.14 -11.65
C ARG A 338 -9.30 -24.06 -12.86
N ALA A 339 -10.07 -23.65 -13.88
CA ALA A 339 -10.24 -24.42 -15.11
C ALA A 339 -8.90 -24.62 -15.83
N VAL A 340 -8.06 -23.58 -15.91
CA VAL A 340 -6.70 -23.69 -16.48
C VAL A 340 -5.85 -24.67 -15.66
N ALA A 341 -5.87 -24.57 -14.33
CA ALA A 341 -5.11 -25.47 -13.47
C ALA A 341 -5.53 -26.94 -13.62
N VAL A 342 -6.84 -27.20 -13.74
CA VAL A 342 -7.38 -28.54 -14.02
C VAL A 342 -6.90 -29.05 -15.37
N GLY A 343 -6.97 -28.22 -16.42
CA GLY A 343 -6.48 -28.59 -17.76
C GLY A 343 -4.99 -28.92 -17.78
N MET A 344 -4.17 -28.16 -17.04
CA MET A 344 -2.74 -28.42 -16.90
C MET A 344 -2.42 -29.69 -16.10
N ALA A 345 -3.27 -30.05 -15.13
CA ALA A 345 -3.08 -31.22 -14.28
C ALA A 345 -3.55 -32.53 -14.92
N PHE A 346 -4.67 -32.50 -15.65
CA PHE A 346 -5.39 -33.70 -16.08
C PHE A 346 -5.63 -33.78 -17.59
N GLY A 347 -5.20 -32.78 -18.36
CA GLY A 347 -5.48 -32.66 -19.79
C GLY A 347 -6.77 -31.87 -20.08
N PRO A 348 -6.96 -31.47 -21.36
CA PRO A 348 -8.07 -30.62 -21.80
C PRO A 348 -9.45 -31.27 -21.73
#